data_AF-A0A7S3JL21-F1
#
_entry.id   AF-A0A7S3JL21-F1
#
_cell.length_a   1.000
_cell.length_b   1.000
_cell.length_c   1.000
_cell.angle_alpha   90.00
_cell.angle_beta   90.00
_cell.angle_gamma   90.00
#
_symmetry.space_group_name_H-M   'P 1'
#
loop_
_entity.id
_entity.type
_entity.pdbx_description
1 polymer ?
#
loop_
_entity_poly.entity_id
_entity_poly.type
_entity_poly.pdbx_seq_one_letter_code
_entity_poly.pdbx_strand_id
1 'polypeptide(L)'
;FWALGFHQGSLQYNKTADLIDTVEGYLKNGYMFDTIWTDIMYMFNYIDFTVDPIRFSEAKAYIVATLQHGNRHVVSILNSGISLFPTDKGLDWYKFGNENDVFIKSTKFPLEKDG
;
A
#
# COMPACT_ATOMS: atom_id res chain seq x y z
N PHE A 1 -6.35 -20.76 -4.63
CA PHE A 1 -6.08 -21.39 -3.33
C PHE A 1 -5.22 -20.54 -2.40
N TRP A 2 -4.33 -19.65 -2.90
CA TRP A 2 -3.44 -18.79 -2.08
C TRP A 2 -4.14 -17.96 -0.99
N ALA A 3 -5.38 -17.53 -1.23
CA ALA A 3 -6.17 -16.74 -0.28
C ALA A 3 -6.65 -17.52 0.96
N LEU A 4 -6.46 -18.84 1.00
CA LEU A 4 -6.77 -19.69 2.16
C LEU A 4 -5.51 -20.12 2.94
N GLY A 5 -4.34 -19.70 2.46
CA GLY A 5 -3.05 -20.02 3.07
C GLY A 5 -2.79 -19.23 4.35
N PHE A 6 -1.55 -19.29 4.85
CA PHE A 6 -1.16 -18.40 5.96
C PHE A 6 -0.78 -17.02 5.43
N HIS A 7 -1.36 -15.98 6.03
CA HIS A 7 -1.11 -14.57 5.70
C HIS A 7 -0.38 -13.90 6.86
N GLN A 8 0.78 -13.31 6.58
CA GLN A 8 1.56 -12.54 7.54
C GLN A 8 1.42 -11.05 7.21
N GLY A 9 1.19 -10.20 8.21
CA GLY A 9 1.07 -8.76 8.05
C GLY A 9 1.57 -8.02 9.28
N SER A 10 2.08 -6.80 9.11
CA SER A 10 2.53 -5.96 10.21
C SER A 10 2.56 -4.49 9.84
N LEU A 11 2.20 -3.63 10.79
CA LEU A 11 2.44 -2.19 10.74
C LEU A 11 3.94 -1.84 10.84
N GLN A 12 4.77 -2.78 11.32
CA GLN A 12 6.20 -2.53 11.59
C GLN A 12 7.10 -2.59 10.34
N TYR A 13 6.56 -2.88 9.16
CA TYR A 13 7.33 -2.82 7.92
C TYR A 13 7.53 -1.36 7.54
N ASN A 14 8.57 -0.70 8.06
CA ASN A 14 8.81 0.73 7.87
C ASN A 14 9.61 1.04 6.61
N LYS A 15 10.35 0.04 6.09
CA LYS A 15 11.18 0.08 4.89
C LYS A 15 11.28 -1.31 4.27
N THR A 16 11.81 -1.40 3.05
CA THR A 16 12.00 -2.67 2.32
C THR A 16 12.75 -3.71 3.15
N ALA A 17 13.81 -3.31 3.86
CA ALA A 17 14.64 -4.23 4.64
C ALA A 17 13.83 -4.97 5.72
N ASP A 18 12.89 -4.31 6.41
CA ASP A 18 12.08 -4.96 7.46
C ASP A 18 11.17 -6.06 6.88
N LEU A 19 10.69 -5.85 5.65
CA LEU A 19 9.91 -6.83 4.91
C LEU A 19 10.78 -8.03 4.50
N ILE A 20 11.98 -7.75 3.96
CA ILE A 20 12.95 -8.78 3.56
C ILE A 20 13.32 -9.64 4.76
N ASP A 21 13.72 -9.02 5.87
CA ASP A 21 14.12 -9.71 7.10
C ASP A 21 13.02 -10.65 7.60
N THR A 22 11.76 -10.22 7.51
CA THR A 22 10.63 -11.07 7.87
C THR A 22 10.48 -12.24 6.92
N VAL A 23 10.39 -11.99 5.61
CA VAL A 23 10.21 -13.04 4.60
C VAL A 23 11.34 -14.06 4.69
N GLU A 24 12.59 -13.61 4.68
CA GLU A 24 13.76 -14.49 4.77
C GLU A 24 13.81 -15.25 6.11
N GLY A 25 13.36 -14.63 7.19
CA GLY A 25 13.16 -15.29 8.48
C GLY A 25 12.20 -16.48 8.40
N TYR A 26 11.04 -16.32 7.75
CA TYR A 26 10.11 -17.44 7.51
C TYR A 26 10.77 -18.55 6.68
N LEU A 27 11.40 -18.18 5.57
CA LEU A 27 12.04 -19.13 4.65
C LEU A 27 13.16 -19.92 5.32
N LYS A 28 14.04 -19.24 6.05
CA LYS A 28 15.18 -19.84 6.75
C LYS A 28 14.75 -20.85 7.81
N ASN A 29 13.65 -20.57 8.51
CA ASN A 29 13.13 -21.44 9.57
C ASN A 29 12.15 -22.51 9.05
N GLY A 30 11.90 -22.57 7.74
CA GLY A 30 10.98 -23.55 7.14
C GLY A 30 9.51 -23.26 7.44
N TYR A 31 9.16 -22.05 7.87
CA TYR A 31 7.78 -21.65 8.08
C TYR A 31 7.14 -21.28 6.74
N MET A 32 5.96 -21.86 6.49
CA MET A 32 5.21 -21.61 5.27
C MET A 32 4.29 -20.39 5.44
N PHE A 33 4.27 -19.55 4.41
CA PHE A 33 3.28 -18.50 4.23
C PHE A 33 2.97 -18.35 2.75
N ASP A 34 1.74 -17.96 2.44
CA ASP A 34 1.26 -17.76 1.07
C ASP A 34 1.26 -16.29 0.68
N THR A 35 1.04 -15.40 1.66
CA THR A 35 0.86 -13.96 1.42
C THR A 35 1.51 -13.11 2.48
N ILE A 36 2.15 -12.03 2.05
CA ILE A 36 2.57 -10.92 2.90
C ILE A 36 1.60 -9.75 2.73
N TRP A 37 1.28 -9.08 3.83
CA TRP A 37 0.51 -7.84 3.85
C TRP A 37 1.40 -6.66 4.18
N THR A 38 1.32 -5.59 3.39
CA THR A 38 1.96 -4.30 3.68
C THR A 38 0.91 -3.31 4.18
N ASP A 39 1.07 -2.84 5.41
CA ASP A 39 0.25 -1.78 6.01
C ASP A 39 0.68 -0.39 5.51
N ILE A 40 0.07 0.68 6.02
CA ILE A 40 0.17 2.07 5.54
C ILE A 40 1.60 2.61 5.39
N MET A 41 2.57 2.01 6.09
CA MET A 41 3.97 2.45 6.08
C MET A 41 4.61 2.42 4.69
N TYR A 42 4.11 1.60 3.74
CA TYR A 42 4.65 1.58 2.37
C TYR A 42 4.33 2.84 1.57
N MET A 43 3.30 3.58 1.94
CA MET A 43 2.82 4.76 1.21
C MET A 43 3.75 5.95 1.43
N PHE A 44 3.88 6.79 0.42
CA PHE A 44 4.51 8.11 0.56
C PHE A 44 3.56 9.04 1.31
N ASN A 45 3.99 9.57 2.45
CA ASN A 45 3.18 10.45 3.32
C ASN A 45 1.77 9.90 3.65
N TYR A 46 1.62 8.58 3.73
CA TYR A 46 0.34 7.91 4.00
C TYR A 46 -0.76 8.18 2.95
N ILE A 47 -0.37 8.52 1.72
CA ILE A 47 -1.29 8.80 0.62
C ILE A 47 -1.56 7.52 -0.18
N ASP A 48 -2.83 7.16 -0.36
CA ASP A 48 -3.23 6.01 -1.19
C ASP A 48 -2.66 6.09 -2.62
N PHE A 49 -2.47 4.93 -3.23
CA PHE A 49 -1.90 4.78 -4.58
C PHE A 49 -0.47 5.33 -4.74
N THR A 50 0.26 5.47 -3.65
CA THR A 50 1.69 5.84 -3.67
C THR A 50 2.55 4.76 -3.03
N VAL A 51 3.84 4.79 -3.33
CA VAL A 51 4.87 4.00 -2.66
C VAL A 51 6.00 4.95 -2.31
N ASP A 52 6.48 4.92 -1.06
CA ASP A 52 7.57 5.78 -0.61
C ASP A 52 8.87 5.43 -1.38
N PRO A 53 9.40 6.36 -2.19
CA PRO A 53 10.48 6.06 -3.12
C PRO A 53 11.83 5.89 -2.42
N ILE A 54 11.95 6.25 -1.14
CA ILE A 54 13.19 6.13 -0.36
C ILE A 54 13.15 4.87 0.49
N ARG A 55 12.09 4.71 1.29
CA ARG A 55 11.96 3.58 2.22
C ARG A 55 11.63 2.27 1.47
N PHE A 56 10.92 2.36 0.36
CA PHE A 56 10.42 1.22 -0.42
C PHE A 56 11.01 1.14 -1.85
N SER A 57 12.17 1.76 -2.08
CA SER A 57 12.87 1.80 -3.37
C SER A 57 13.12 0.41 -3.99
N GLU A 58 13.49 -0.57 -3.16
CA GLU A 58 13.87 -1.93 -3.58
C GLU A 58 12.70 -2.92 -3.54
N ALA A 59 11.57 -2.55 -2.94
CA ALA A 59 10.46 -3.46 -2.66
C ALA A 59 9.93 -4.14 -3.93
N LYS A 60 9.78 -3.39 -5.03
CA LYS A 60 9.30 -3.97 -6.30
C LYS A 60 10.23 -5.07 -6.83
N ALA A 61 11.53 -4.82 -6.83
CA ALA A 61 12.52 -5.78 -7.33
C ALA A 61 12.50 -7.05 -6.48
N TYR A 62 12.46 -6.89 -5.15
CA TYR A 62 12.38 -8.01 -4.21
C TYR A 62 11.10 -8.84 -4.36
N ILE A 63 9.94 -8.18 -4.46
CA ILE A 63 8.64 -8.87 -4.60
C ILE A 63 8.62 -9.74 -5.85
N VAL A 64 9.11 -9.22 -6.98
CA VAL A 64 9.19 -9.97 -8.24
C VAL A 64 10.16 -11.15 -8.12
N ALA A 65 11.38 -10.90 -7.65
CA ALA A 65 12.43 -11.90 -7.62
C ALA A 65 12.17 -13.04 -6.61
N THR A 66 11.60 -12.73 -5.46
CA THR A 66 11.52 -13.67 -4.33
C THR A 66 10.11 -14.21 -4.12
N LEU A 67 9.10 -13.35 -4.12
CA LEU A 67 7.74 -13.75 -3.77
C LEU A 67 7.05 -14.42 -4.95
N GLN A 68 7.05 -13.77 -6.13
CA GLN A 68 6.38 -14.31 -7.31
C GLN A 68 7.02 -15.63 -7.78
N HIS A 69 8.35 -15.71 -7.81
CA HIS A 69 9.06 -16.96 -8.14
C HIS A 69 8.80 -18.08 -7.13
N GLY A 70 8.53 -17.73 -5.87
CA GLY A 70 8.16 -18.66 -4.81
C GLY A 70 6.67 -18.99 -4.73
N ASN A 71 5.85 -18.55 -5.69
CA ASN A 71 4.38 -18.66 -5.68
C ASN A 71 3.71 -18.02 -4.45
N ARG A 72 4.28 -16.91 -3.97
CA ARG A 72 3.80 -16.10 -2.85
C ARG A 72 3.27 -14.76 -3.34
N HIS A 73 2.37 -14.19 -2.56
CA HIS A 73 1.57 -13.03 -2.95
C HIS A 73 1.85 -11.84 -2.01
N VAL A 74 1.58 -10.63 -2.50
CA VAL A 74 1.59 -9.41 -1.68
C VAL A 74 0.22 -8.77 -1.77
N VAL A 75 -0.30 -8.37 -0.62
CA VAL A 75 -1.53 -7.57 -0.51
C VAL A 75 -1.18 -6.27 0.21
N SER A 76 -1.51 -5.14 -0.39
CA SER A 76 -1.27 -3.83 0.19
C SER A 76 -2.58 -3.21 0.64
N ILE A 77 -2.59 -2.60 1.82
CA ILE A 77 -3.76 -1.87 2.32
C ILE A 77 -4.07 -0.67 1.43
N LEU A 78 -5.36 -0.34 1.29
CA LEU A 78 -5.83 0.93 0.76
C LEU A 78 -6.85 1.50 1.74
N ASN A 79 -6.87 2.83 1.90
CA ASN A 79 -7.87 3.53 2.69
C ASN A 79 -9.02 4.04 1.79
N SER A 80 -10.10 4.48 2.43
CA SER A 80 -11.23 5.12 1.73
C SER A 80 -11.13 6.64 1.71
N GLY A 81 -10.34 7.22 2.61
CA GLY A 81 -10.09 8.66 2.68
C GLY A 81 -9.02 9.07 1.68
N ILE A 82 -9.36 9.97 0.76
CA ILE A 82 -8.43 10.50 -0.24
C ILE A 82 -7.79 11.79 0.28
N SER A 83 -6.46 11.87 0.17
CA SER A 83 -5.69 13.06 0.54
C SER A 83 -6.11 14.27 -0.30
N LEU A 84 -6.27 15.44 0.36
CA LEU A 84 -6.47 16.73 -0.31
C LEU A 84 -5.20 17.26 -0.99
N PHE A 85 -4.03 16.71 -0.63
CA PHE A 85 -2.76 17.15 -1.19
C PHE A 85 -2.38 16.29 -2.41
N PRO A 86 -1.96 16.92 -3.52
CA PRO A 86 -1.49 16.19 -4.69
C PRO A 86 -0.20 15.43 -4.36
N THR A 87 0.03 14.33 -5.09
CA THR A 87 1.32 13.64 -5.07
C THR A 87 2.35 14.42 -5.89
N ASP A 88 3.63 14.19 -5.58
CA ASP A 88 4.78 14.73 -6.31
C ASP A 88 4.83 14.32 -7.80
N LYS A 89 4.07 13.29 -8.18
CA LYS A 89 3.94 12.80 -9.56
C LYS A 89 2.81 13.48 -10.34
N GLY A 90 2.20 14.54 -9.80
CA GLY A 90 1.09 15.24 -10.43
C GLY A 90 -0.21 14.44 -10.44
N LEU A 91 -0.28 13.32 -9.71
CA LEU A 91 -1.54 12.62 -9.46
C LEU A 91 -2.25 13.31 -8.31
N ASP A 92 -3.38 13.91 -8.64
CA ASP A 92 -4.28 14.56 -7.69
C ASP A 92 -5.61 13.77 -7.67
N TRP A 93 -5.67 12.76 -6.79
CA TRP A 93 -6.83 11.91 -6.64
C TRP A 93 -8.02 12.67 -6.06
N TYR A 94 -7.79 13.72 -5.27
CA TYR A 94 -8.85 14.58 -4.80
C TYR A 94 -9.48 15.34 -5.95
N LYS A 95 -8.68 16.02 -6.79
CA LYS A 95 -9.19 16.71 -7.97
C LYS A 95 -9.97 15.76 -8.88
N PHE A 96 -9.43 14.58 -9.19
CA PHE A 96 -10.11 13.59 -10.01
C PHE A 96 -11.46 13.17 -9.38
N GLY A 97 -11.48 12.87 -8.09
CA GLY A 97 -12.71 12.49 -7.40
C GLY A 97 -13.74 13.62 -7.33
N ASN A 98 -13.30 14.86 -7.16
CA ASN A 98 -14.15 16.04 -7.10
C ASN A 98 -14.79 16.34 -8.46
N GLU A 99 -14.01 16.26 -9.55
CA GLU A 99 -14.50 16.41 -10.93
C GLU A 99 -15.53 15.34 -11.32
N ASN A 100 -15.46 14.15 -10.70
CA ASN A 100 -16.37 13.03 -10.95
C ASN A 100 -17.48 12.87 -9.91
N ASP A 101 -17.59 13.80 -8.95
CA ASP A 101 -18.64 13.83 -7.92
C ASP A 101 -18.76 12.55 -7.07
N VAL A 102 -17.62 11.90 -6.75
CA VAL A 102 -17.61 10.59 -6.05
C VAL A 102 -17.51 10.67 -4.53
N PHE A 103 -17.33 11.87 -3.96
CA PHE A 103 -17.17 12.04 -2.51
C PHE A 103 -18.50 12.16 -1.77
N ILE A 104 -18.50 11.67 -0.52
CA ILE A 104 -19.63 11.89 0.40
C ILE A 104 -19.72 13.40 0.71
N LYS A 105 -20.93 13.96 0.58
CA LYS A 105 -21.20 15.40 0.78
C LYS A 105 -21.81 15.67 2.15
N SER A 106 -21.36 16.75 2.79
CA SER A 106 -21.95 17.26 4.04
C SER A 106 -23.17 18.14 3.75
N THR A 107 -24.23 17.97 4.54
CA THR A 107 -25.40 18.87 4.52
C THR A 107 -25.23 20.11 5.40
N LYS A 108 -24.20 20.12 6.28
CA LYS A 108 -23.90 21.23 7.20
C LYS A 108 -22.84 22.18 6.67
N PHE A 109 -21.91 21.64 5.89
CA PHE A 109 -20.83 22.36 5.25
C PHE A 109 -20.83 21.96 3.78
N PRO A 110 -21.77 22.47 2.97
CA PRO A 110 -21.73 22.23 1.55
C PRO A 110 -20.37 22.70 1.06
N LEU A 111 -19.64 21.83 0.35
CA LEU A 111 -18.50 22.29 -0.45
C LEU A 111 -19.09 23.32 -1.40
N GLU A 112 -18.67 24.58 -1.27
CA GLU A 112 -19.02 25.57 -2.27
C GLU A 112 -18.56 25.01 -3.60
N LYS A 113 -19.46 24.98 -4.58
CA LYS A 113 -19.04 24.78 -5.96
C LYS A 113 -18.25 26.04 -6.30
N ASP A 114 -16.95 26.03 -6.01
CA ASP A 114 -16.07 27.11 -6.39
C ASP A 114 -16.25 27.36 -7.90
N GLY A 115 -16.51 28.63 -8.23
CA GLY A 115 -16.68 29.12 -9.61
C GLY A 115 -15.39 29.16 -10.40
#